data_AF-A0A0M8Y862-F1
#
_entry.id   AF-A0A0M8Y862-F1
#
_cell.length_a   1.000
_cell.length_b   1.000
_cell.length_c   1.000
_cell.angle_alpha   90.00
_cell.angle_beta   90.00
_cell.angle_gamma   90.00
#
_symmetry.space_group_name_H-M   'P 1'
#
loop_
_entity.id
_entity.type
_entity.pdbx_description
1 polymer ?
#
loop_
_entity_poly.entity_id
_entity_poly.type
_entity_poly.pdbx_seq_one_letter_code
_entity_poly.pdbx_strand_id
1 'polypeptide(L)'
;MGDFEVTIDTLQEVVGRHGKVRDELSATNQQSQLLAQIQPPMQDPATTAFTTAASQAGQAHLDSVSAIERELQTRIEELKASVEQYAKTDQGIEGGVAVKGR
;
A
#
# COMPACT_ATOMS: atom_id res chain seq x y z
N MET A 1 -27.66 6.20 -17.41
CA MET A 1 -26.61 5.76 -16.47
C MET A 1 -26.02 4.51 -17.09
N GLY A 2 -24.75 4.55 -17.51
CA GLY A 2 -24.12 3.37 -18.08
C GLY A 2 -23.84 2.36 -16.97
N ASP A 3 -24.36 1.14 -17.11
CA ASP A 3 -23.94 0.03 -16.27
C ASP A 3 -22.46 -0.21 -16.53
N PHE A 4 -21.63 0.07 -15.53
CA PHE A 4 -20.25 -0.38 -15.52
C PHE A 4 -20.28 -1.80 -14.97
N GLU A 5 -20.12 -2.78 -15.86
CA GLU A 5 -19.95 -4.18 -15.47
C GLU A 5 -18.53 -4.35 -14.92
N VAL A 6 -18.42 -4.35 -13.58
CA VAL A 6 -17.16 -4.57 -12.88
C VAL A 6 -16.97 -6.07 -12.74
N THR A 7 -16.00 -6.63 -13.46
CA THR A 7 -15.66 -8.05 -13.36
C THR A 7 -14.71 -8.32 -12.20
N ILE A 8 -14.70 -9.57 -11.71
CA ILE A 8 -13.73 -10.04 -10.70
C ILE A 8 -12.29 -9.83 -11.20
N ASP A 9 -12.03 -10.06 -12.49
CA ASP A 9 -10.72 -9.85 -13.11
C ASP A 9 -10.29 -8.38 -13.02
N THR A 10 -11.20 -7.44 -13.27
CA THR A 10 -10.94 -6.00 -13.11
C THR A 10 -10.56 -5.66 -11.67
N LEU A 11 -11.24 -6.25 -10.69
CA LEU A 11 -10.94 -6.01 -9.27
C LEU A 11 -9.60 -6.63 -8.85
N GLN A 12 -9.27 -7.82 -9.35
CA GLN A 12 -7.98 -8.46 -9.13
C GLN A 12 -6.83 -7.66 -9.75
N GLU A 13 -7.04 -7.07 -10.93
CA GLU A 13 -6.05 -6.19 -11.54
C GLU A 13 -5.80 -4.95 -10.67
N VAL A 14 -6.87 -4.33 -10.14
CA VAL A 14 -6.75 -3.19 -9.21
C VAL A 14 -5.96 -3.57 -7.96
N VAL A 15 -6.25 -4.73 -7.35
CA VAL A 15 -5.45 -5.27 -6.23
C VAL A 15 -3.98 -5.39 -6.61
N GLY A 16 -3.69 -5.94 -7.80
CA GLY A 16 -2.33 -6.09 -8.30
C GLY A 16 -1.60 -4.76 -8.49
N ARG A 17 -2.29 -3.73 -9.01
CA ARG A 17 -1.74 -2.38 -9.16
C ARG A 17 -1.40 -1.75 -7.82
N HIS A 18 -2.25 -1.90 -6.80
CA HIS A 18 -1.95 -1.40 -5.46
C HIS A 18 -0.75 -2.15 -4.84
N GLY A 19 -0.64 -3.46 -5.08
CA GLY A 19 0.53 -4.25 -4.69
C GLY A 19 1.83 -3.70 -5.28
N LYS A 20 1.84 -3.37 -6.58
CA LYS A 20 3.01 -2.75 -7.23
C LYS A 20 3.37 -1.40 -6.61
N VAL A 21 2.38 -0.53 -6.34
CA VAL A 21 2.62 0.77 -5.70
C VAL A 21 3.24 0.59 -4.32
N ARG A 22 2.77 -0.38 -3.54
CA ARG A 22 3.38 -0.72 -2.23
C ARG A 22 4.84 -1.13 -2.40
N ASP A 23 5.14 -2.00 -3.37
CA ASP A 23 6.50 -2.49 -3.62
C ASP A 23 7.45 -1.35 -4.04
N GLU A 24 6.99 -0.47 -4.93
CA GLU A 24 7.73 0.71 -5.37
C GLU A 24 7.97 1.69 -4.20
N LEU A 25 6.96 1.89 -3.35
CA LEU A 25 7.09 2.71 -2.14
C LEU A 25 8.12 2.12 -1.18
N SER A 26 8.07 0.81 -0.94
CA SER A 26 9.00 0.09 -0.07
C SER A 26 10.44 0.19 -0.59
N ALA A 27 10.65 -0.03 -1.89
CA ALA A 27 11.96 0.10 -2.53
C ALA A 27 12.51 1.53 -2.44
N THR A 28 11.66 2.54 -2.67
CA THR A 28 12.03 3.95 -2.56
C THR A 28 12.38 4.33 -1.12
N ASN A 29 11.63 3.81 -0.14
CA ASN A 29 11.88 4.04 1.28
C ASN A 29 13.22 3.43 1.72
N GLN A 30 13.54 2.22 1.24
CA GLN A 30 14.83 1.58 1.48
C GLN A 30 16.00 2.39 0.90
N GLN A 31 15.86 2.89 -0.33
CA GLN A 31 16.87 3.77 -0.93
C GLN A 31 17.05 5.07 -0.15
N SER A 32 15.97 5.58 0.47
CA SER A 32 15.96 6.83 1.23
C SER A 32 16.59 6.71 2.63
N GLN A 33 16.97 5.51 3.09
CA GLN A 33 17.55 5.30 4.43
C GLN A 33 18.80 6.14 4.71
N LEU A 34 19.52 6.54 3.66
CA LEU A 34 20.69 7.41 3.75
C LEU A 34 20.37 8.83 4.25
N LEU A 35 19.13 9.30 4.10
CA LEU A 35 18.71 10.62 4.60
C LEU A 35 18.74 10.72 6.13
N ALA A 36 18.60 9.60 6.84
CA ALA A 36 18.70 9.54 8.29
C ALA A 36 20.14 9.39 8.81
N GLN A 37 21.12 9.27 7.90
CA GLN A 37 22.51 8.93 8.22
C GLN A 37 23.50 10.04 7.83
N ILE A 38 23.01 11.27 7.67
CA ILE A 38 23.84 12.42 7.28
C ILE A 38 24.82 12.74 8.41
N GLN A 39 26.11 12.79 8.07
CA GLN A 39 27.19 13.13 8.99
C GLN A 39 27.75 14.52 8.68
N PRO A 40 28.16 15.28 9.71
CA PRO A 40 28.75 16.58 9.50
C PRO A 40 30.14 16.45 8.85
N PRO A 41 30.50 17.33 7.90
CA PRO A 41 31.81 17.30 7.25
C PRO A 41 32.95 17.78 8.17
N MET A 42 32.61 18.47 9.27
CA MET A 42 33.53 18.95 10.29
C MET A 42 32.83 18.93 11.65
N GLN A 43 33.59 18.78 12.75
CA GLN A 43 33.04 18.86 14.10
C GLN A 43 32.97 20.31 14.59
N ASP A 44 32.07 21.10 14.00
CA ASP A 44 31.68 22.40 14.53
C ASP A 44 30.21 22.41 14.96
N PRO A 45 29.82 23.27 15.93
CA PRO A 45 28.46 23.27 16.46
C PRO A 45 27.38 23.54 15.40
N ALA A 46 27.66 24.39 14.41
CA ALA A 46 26.66 24.81 13.43
C ALA A 46 26.38 23.68 12.42
N THR A 47 27.41 23.07 11.86
CA THR A 47 27.25 21.94 10.94
C THR A 47 26.65 20.73 11.66
N THR A 48 27.07 20.46 12.90
CA THR A 48 26.50 19.38 13.73
C THR A 48 25.00 19.57 13.96
N ALA A 49 24.58 20.79 14.32
CA ALA A 49 23.17 21.09 14.53
C ALA A 49 22.36 20.91 13.24
N PHE A 50 22.88 21.40 12.12
CA PHE A 50 22.25 21.25 10.81
C PHE A 50 22.10 19.77 10.40
N THR A 51 23.18 18.99 10.46
CA THR A 51 23.12 17.56 10.08
C THR A 51 22.25 16.75 11.03
N THR A 52 22.22 17.11 12.33
CA THR A 52 21.31 16.49 13.30
C THR A 52 19.85 16.75 12.91
N ALA A 53 19.48 17.99 12.59
CA ALA A 53 18.13 18.32 12.16
C ALA A 53 17.77 17.62 10.83
N ALA A 54 18.70 17.56 9.88
CA ALA A 54 18.52 16.87 8.61
C ALA A 54 18.27 15.37 8.81
N SER A 55 19.08 14.70 9.63
CA SER A 55 18.92 13.28 9.94
C SER A 55 17.62 12.99 10.69
N GLN A 56 17.20 13.87 11.61
CA GLN A 56 15.90 13.75 12.28
C GLN A 56 14.73 13.90 11.30
N ALA A 57 14.80 14.86 10.38
CA ALA A 57 13.79 15.02 9.33
C ALA A 57 13.77 13.81 8.39
N GLY A 58 14.94 13.27 8.03
CA GLY A 58 15.06 12.02 7.28
C GLY A 58 14.39 10.85 7.99
N GLN A 59 14.65 10.66 9.28
CA GLN A 59 14.02 9.61 10.08
C GLN A 59 12.49 9.77 10.14
N ALA A 60 12.00 10.98 10.40
CA ALA A 60 10.56 11.25 10.45
C ALA A 60 9.87 10.96 9.10
N HIS A 61 10.55 11.25 7.99
CA HIS A 61 10.06 10.89 6.66
C HIS A 61 9.97 9.38 6.47
N LEU A 62 11.04 8.63 6.81
CA LEU A 62 11.07 7.17 6.70
C LEU A 62 9.98 6.50 7.57
N ASP A 63 9.75 7.03 8.78
CA ASP A 63 8.72 6.55 9.69
C ASP A 63 7.32 6.80 9.11
N SER A 64 7.09 7.99 8.54
CA SER A 64 5.84 8.35 7.88
C SER A 64 5.55 7.45 6.68
N VAL A 65 6.55 7.20 5.82
CA VAL A 65 6.41 6.29 4.67
C VAL A 65 6.13 4.86 5.14
N SER A 66 6.81 4.39 6.19
CA SER A 66 6.56 3.05 6.76
C SER A 66 5.13 2.91 7.30
N ALA A 67 4.56 3.97 7.87
CA ALA A 67 3.17 3.97 8.31
C ALA A 67 2.20 3.90 7.12
N ILE A 68 2.47 4.65 6.05
CA ILE A 68 1.69 4.62 4.81
C ILE A 68 1.76 3.23 4.16
N GLU A 69 2.93 2.60 4.13
CA GLU A 69 3.12 1.25 3.58
C GLU A 69 2.26 0.21 4.33
N ARG A 70 2.21 0.28 5.67
CA ARG A 70 1.35 -0.60 6.48
C ARG A 70 -0.13 -0.37 6.20
N GLU A 71 -0.56 0.89 6.14
CA GLU A 71 -1.95 1.23 5.81
C GLU A 71 -2.34 0.74 4.42
N LEU A 72 -1.46 0.92 3.43
CA LEU A 72 -1.68 0.45 2.07
C LEU A 72 -1.75 -1.09 2.02
N GLN A 73 -0.90 -1.78 2.78
CA GLN A 73 -0.95 -3.24 2.91
C GLN A 73 -2.30 -3.71 3.47
N THR A 74 -2.77 -3.10 4.56
CA THR A 74 -4.09 -3.43 5.15
C THR A 74 -5.21 -3.27 4.13
N ARG A 75 -5.24 -2.15 3.40
CA ARG A 75 -6.27 -1.90 2.37
C ARG A 75 -6.22 -2.90 1.22
N ILE A 76 -5.03 -3.34 0.81
CA ILE A 76 -4.86 -4.38 -0.21
C ILE A 76 -5.45 -5.70 0.29
N GLU A 77 -5.22 -6.06 1.56
CA GLU A 77 -5.76 -7.27 2.17
C GLU A 77 -7.28 -7.22 2.29
N GLU A 78 -7.84 -6.10 2.73
CA GLU A 78 -9.30 -5.87 2.78
C GLU A 78 -9.93 -5.97 1.40
N LEU A 79 -9.29 -5.39 0.38
CA LEU A 79 -9.76 -5.45 -0.99
C LEU A 79 -9.71 -6.89 -1.52
N LYS A 80 -8.64 -7.64 -1.27
CA LYS A 80 -8.54 -9.06 -1.62
C LYS A 80 -9.66 -9.88 -0.98
N ALA A 81 -9.87 -9.72 0.33
CA ALA A 81 -10.93 -10.43 1.05
C ALA A 81 -12.31 -10.11 0.47
N SER A 82 -12.57 -8.85 0.15
CA SER A 82 -13.81 -8.41 -0.48
C SER A 82 -14.00 -9.05 -1.87
N VAL A 83 -12.97 -9.03 -2.71
CA VAL A 83 -13.00 -9.66 -4.04
C VAL A 83 -13.25 -11.16 -3.96
N GLU A 84 -12.60 -11.86 -3.03
CA GLU A 84 -12.84 -13.28 -2.79
C GLU A 84 -14.27 -13.56 -2.33
N GLN A 85 -14.84 -12.71 -1.47
CA GLN A 85 -16.22 -12.84 -1.03
C GLN A 85 -17.21 -12.61 -2.18
N TYR A 86 -16.97 -11.61 -3.03
CA TYR A 86 -17.76 -11.39 -4.24
C TYR A 86 -17.68 -12.60 -5.17
N ALA A 87 -16.49 -13.12 -5.44
CA ALA A 87 -16.31 -14.30 -6.29
C ALA A 87 -17.06 -15.54 -5.78
N LYS A 88 -17.03 -15.80 -4.47
CA LYS A 88 -17.78 -16.90 -3.85
C LYS A 88 -19.30 -16.71 -3.93
N THR A 89 -19.77 -15.46 -3.77
CA THR A 89 -21.20 -15.14 -3.83
C THR A 89 -21.74 -15.29 -5.25
N ASP A 90 -20.98 -14.85 -6.25
CA ASP A 90 -21.34 -14.95 -7.66
C ASP A 90 -21.43 -16.43 -8.13
N GLN A 91 -20.44 -17.25 -7.76
CA GLN A 91 -20.46 -18.70 -7.99
C GLN A 91 -21.63 -19.40 -7.25
N GLY A 92 -22.02 -18.90 -6.07
CA GLY A 92 -23.15 -19.41 -5.32
C GLY A 92 -24.52 -19.07 -5.94
N ILE A 93 -24.61 -17.96 -6.67
CA ILE A 93 -25.80 -17.57 -7.42
C ILE A 93 -25.93 -18.42 -8.69
N GLU A 94 -24.84 -18.65 -9.43
CA GLU A 94 -24.86 -19.54 -10.60
C GLU A 94 -25.15 -21.02 -10.25
N GLY A 95 -24.74 -21.48 -9.07
CA GLY A 95 -25.07 -22.82 -8.55
C GLY A 95 -26.45 -22.93 -7.88
N GLY A 96 -27.14 -21.81 -7.64
CA GLY A 96 -28.27 -21.71 -6.71
C GLY A 96 -29.66 -21.51 -7.32
N VAL A 97 -29.82 -21.42 -8.64
CA VAL A 97 -31.15 -21.27 -9.27
C VAL A 97 -31.75 -22.62 -9.64
N ALA A 98 -32.12 -23.39 -8.62
CA ALA A 98 -33.10 -24.46 -8.73
C ALA A 98 -34.12 -24.35 -7.58
N VAL A 99 -34.71 -23.17 -7.40
CA VAL A 99 -35.92 -23.04 -6.57
C VAL A 99 -37.08 -23.65 -7.36
N LYS A 100 -37.28 -24.95 -7.18
CA LYS A 100 -38.42 -25.70 -7.68
C LYS A 100 -39.66 -25.20 -6.94
N GLY A 101 -40.48 -24.42 -7.63
CA GLY A 101 -41.80 -24.02 -7.16
C GLY A 101 -42.62 -25.24 -6.72
N ARG A 102 -43.19 -25.14 -5.53
CA ARG A 102 -44.38 -25.88 -5.10
C ARG A 102 -45.36 -24.88 -4.50
#